data_AF-A0A5J4RLW1-F1
#
_entry.id   AF-A0A5J4RLW1-F1
#
_cell.length_a   1.000
_cell.length_b   1.000
_cell.length_c   1.000
_cell.angle_alpha   90.00
_cell.angle_beta   90.00
_cell.angle_gamma   90.00
#
_symmetry.space_group_name_H-M   'P 1'
#
loop_
_entity.id
_entity.type
_entity.pdbx_description
1 polymer ?
#
loop_
_entity_poly.entity_id
_entity_poly.type
_entity_poly.pdbx_seq_one_letter_code
_entity_poly.pdbx_strand_id
1 'polypeptide(L)'
;DEEYASLWRYTVDFLREKGLHNILFVYNTDKVYSVEQYLKGYPGDEYIDMISIDWYGQGKEFNKVVDEGLAFTTQLAQEKNKLHALSECGPLSLDLQKILKKYKTSYVLTWRNAPKSPSVPNFGYLLRAMSDDPQYLFLQDIQ
;
A
#
# COMPACT_ATOMS: atom_id res chain seq x y z
N ASP A 1 9.08 -9.08 17.19
CA ASP A 1 9.25 -7.68 16.76
C ASP A 1 10.71 -7.32 16.52
N GLU A 2 11.58 -7.37 17.53
CA GLU A 2 12.98 -6.94 17.38
C GLU A 2 13.79 -7.74 16.35
N GLU A 3 13.60 -9.06 16.25
CA GLU A 3 14.27 -9.88 15.24
C GLU A 3 13.89 -9.48 13.80
N TYR A 4 12.61 -9.17 13.58
CA TYR A 4 12.11 -8.71 12.28
C TYR A 4 12.63 -7.30 11.96
N ALA A 5 12.62 -6.39 12.94
CA ALA A 5 13.19 -5.06 12.81
C ALA A 5 14.70 -5.12 12.51
N SER A 6 15.43 -6.00 13.18
CA SER A 6 16.87 -6.23 12.95
C SER A 6 17.16 -6.77 11.55
N LEU A 7 16.36 -7.71 11.05
CA LEU A 7 16.49 -8.22 9.68
C LEU A 7 16.26 -7.12 8.64
N TRP A 8 15.27 -6.25 8.86
CA TRP A 8 15.03 -5.08 8.04
C TRP A 8 16.24 -4.15 8.01
N ARG A 9 16.74 -3.75 9.19
CA ARG A 9 17.90 -2.86 9.30
C ARG A 9 19.14 -3.44 8.63
N TYR A 10 19.43 -4.72 8.89
CA TYR A 10 20.53 -5.45 8.22
C TYR A 10 20.42 -5.40 6.70
N THR A 11 19.21 -5.62 6.15
CA THR A 11 19.00 -5.62 4.70
C THR A 11 19.25 -4.25 4.10
N VAL A 12 18.70 -3.20 4.71
CA VAL A 12 18.88 -1.80 4.26
C VAL A 12 20.35 -1.39 4.35
N ASP A 13 21.00 -1.65 5.48
CA ASP A 13 22.40 -1.31 5.70
C ASP A 13 23.31 -2.04 4.72
N PHE A 14 23.09 -3.34 4.52
CA PHE A 14 23.84 -4.12 3.55
C PHE A 14 23.73 -3.54 2.13
N LEU A 15 22.53 -3.17 1.68
CA LEU A 15 22.34 -2.59 0.34
C LEU A 15 23.00 -1.20 0.21
N ARG A 16 22.92 -0.37 1.26
CA ARG A 16 23.60 0.92 1.33
C ARG A 16 25.12 0.77 1.31
N GLU A 17 25.67 -0.20 2.05
CA GLU A 17 27.10 -0.53 2.06
C GLU A 17 27.60 -1.06 0.71
N LYS A 18 26.74 -1.71 -0.08
CA LYS A 18 27.02 -2.05 -1.49
C LYS A 18 27.01 -0.85 -2.42
N GLY A 19 26.74 0.35 -1.92
CA GLY A 19 26.72 1.59 -2.69
C GLY A 19 25.45 1.76 -3.54
N LEU A 20 24.38 0.99 -3.26
CA LEU A 20 23.12 1.13 -3.98
C LEU A 20 22.37 2.36 -3.47
N HIS A 21 22.14 3.33 -4.36
CA HIS A 21 21.55 4.63 -4.04
C HIS A 21 20.26 4.90 -4.85
N ASN A 22 19.66 3.86 -5.43
CA ASN A 22 18.50 3.91 -6.32
C ASN A 22 17.36 3.00 -5.83
N ILE A 23 17.28 2.73 -4.53
CA ILE A 23 16.28 1.87 -3.89
C ILE A 23 15.49 2.72 -2.91
N LEU A 24 14.16 2.65 -3.01
CA LEU A 24 13.24 3.11 -1.97
C LEU A 24 12.78 1.92 -1.14
N PHE A 25 12.76 2.08 0.19
CA PHE A 25 12.38 1.05 1.14
C PHE A 25 10.95 1.26 1.62
N VAL A 26 10.07 0.31 1.27
CA VAL A 26 8.64 0.35 1.62
C VAL A 26 8.39 -0.63 2.76
N TYR A 27 8.07 -0.12 3.95
CA TYR A 27 7.64 -0.98 5.05
C TYR A 27 6.16 -1.28 4.89
N ASN A 28 5.86 -2.56 4.72
CA ASN A 28 4.53 -3.04 4.38
C ASN A 28 4.03 -4.03 5.44
N THR A 29 2.76 -3.92 5.81
CA THR A 29 2.08 -4.86 6.71
C THR A 29 0.78 -5.37 6.09
N ASP A 30 0.28 -6.52 6.56
CA ASP A 30 -1.05 -7.03 6.17
C ASP A 30 -2.17 -6.24 6.90
N LYS A 31 -3.35 -6.85 7.05
CA LYS A 31 -4.49 -6.32 7.80
C LYS A 31 -4.13 -5.95 9.24
N VAL A 32 -3.93 -4.66 9.46
CA VAL A 32 -3.72 -4.03 10.76
C VAL A 32 -4.87 -3.11 11.12
N TYR A 33 -5.23 -3.08 12.40
CA TYR A 33 -6.41 -2.36 12.89
C TYR A 33 -6.06 -1.22 13.85
N SER A 34 -4.76 -0.95 14.07
CA SER A 34 -4.29 0.19 14.86
C SER A 34 -2.84 0.54 14.52
N VAL A 35 -2.41 1.76 14.88
CA VAL A 35 -1.01 2.20 14.78
C VAL A 35 -0.09 1.28 15.58
N GLU A 36 -0.50 0.84 16.77
CA GLU A 36 0.28 -0.09 17.59
C GLU A 36 0.53 -1.41 16.86
N GLN A 37 -0.49 -1.98 16.19
CA GLN A 37 -0.33 -3.19 15.41
C GLN A 37 0.58 -2.96 14.19
N TYR A 38 0.44 -1.84 13.50
CA TYR A 38 1.30 -1.48 12.37
C TYR A 38 2.77 -1.37 12.78
N LEU A 39 3.04 -0.80 13.96
CA LEU A 39 4.40 -0.56 14.44
C LEU A 39 5.09 -1.82 15.01
N LYS A 40 4.41 -2.98 15.06
CA LYS A 40 5.06 -4.24 15.42
C LYS A 40 6.09 -4.65 14.38
N GLY A 41 7.35 -4.75 14.79
CA GLY A 41 8.46 -5.06 13.88
C GLY A 41 8.95 -3.86 13.04
N TYR A 42 8.46 -2.66 13.33
CA TYR A 42 8.86 -1.45 12.60
C TYR A 42 10.37 -1.17 12.76
N PRO A 43 11.12 -1.00 11.66
CA PRO A 43 12.58 -0.91 11.73
C PRO A 43 13.11 0.46 12.17
N GLY A 44 12.25 1.48 12.18
CA GLY A 44 12.59 2.87 12.49
C GLY A 44 12.49 3.79 11.27
N ASP A 45 12.29 5.08 11.51
CA ASP A 45 12.04 6.08 10.45
C ASP A 45 13.24 6.25 9.51
N GLU A 46 14.47 5.98 9.96
CA GLU A 46 15.71 6.08 9.16
C GLU A 46 15.88 4.96 8.12
N TYR A 47 15.07 3.90 8.22
CA TYR A 47 15.18 2.69 7.40
C TYR A 47 14.11 2.57 6.32
N ILE A 48 13.13 3.48 6.32
CA ILE A 48 11.98 3.41 5.41
C ILE A 48 11.73 4.75 4.73
N ASP A 49 11.24 4.67 3.50
CA ASP A 49 10.79 5.82 2.71
C ASP A 49 9.25 5.90 2.67
N MET A 50 8.58 4.76 2.84
CA MET A 50 7.14 4.63 2.67
C MET A 50 6.51 3.68 3.69
N ILE A 51 5.32 4.07 4.13
CA ILE A 51 4.38 3.27 4.94
C ILE A 51 3.35 2.67 3.99
N SER A 52 3.16 1.35 4.00
CA SER A 52 2.13 0.71 3.18
C SER A 52 1.43 -0.42 3.91
N ILE A 53 0.26 -0.77 3.37
CA ILE A 53 -0.54 -1.90 3.84
C ILE A 53 -1.00 -2.73 2.66
N ASP A 54 -1.28 -4.00 2.93
CA ASP A 54 -1.94 -4.93 2.03
C ASP A 54 -3.32 -5.30 2.55
N TRP A 55 -4.33 -5.21 1.69
CA TRP A 55 -5.71 -5.51 2.06
C TRP A 55 -6.46 -6.23 0.93
N TYR A 56 -6.73 -7.52 1.17
CA TYR A 56 -7.57 -8.34 0.30
C TYR A 56 -8.93 -8.64 0.93
N GLY A 57 -10.00 -8.34 0.19
CA GLY A 57 -11.38 -8.55 0.63
C GLY A 57 -12.41 -7.78 -0.21
N GLN A 58 -13.68 -7.96 0.12
CA GLN A 58 -14.80 -7.32 -0.55
C GLN A 58 -16.03 -7.24 0.37
N GLY A 59 -16.99 -6.39 0.04
CA GLY A 59 -18.24 -6.24 0.77
C GLY A 59 -18.19 -5.17 1.87
N LYS A 60 -19.33 -4.96 2.52
CA LYS A 60 -19.54 -3.82 3.44
C LYS A 60 -18.56 -3.80 4.61
N GLU A 61 -18.33 -4.96 5.24
CA GLU A 61 -17.41 -5.04 6.37
C GLU A 61 -15.98 -4.75 5.94
N PHE A 62 -15.53 -5.33 4.82
CA PHE A 62 -14.22 -5.01 4.23
C PHE A 62 -14.07 -3.51 3.95
N ASN A 63 -15.06 -2.90 3.30
CA ASN A 63 -15.05 -1.49 2.97
C ASN A 63 -14.92 -0.62 4.23
N LYS A 64 -15.56 -1.00 5.33
CA LYS A 64 -15.42 -0.31 6.62
C LYS A 64 -13.99 -0.41 7.15
N VAL A 65 -13.46 -1.64 7.27
CA VAL A 65 -12.15 -1.83 7.92
C VAL A 65 -10.97 -1.35 7.08
N VAL A 66 -11.07 -1.37 5.75
CA VAL A 66 -10.03 -0.81 4.86
C VAL A 66 -10.05 0.72 4.91
N ASP A 67 -11.22 1.36 5.04
CA ASP A 67 -11.35 2.81 5.24
C ASP A 67 -10.68 3.23 6.57
N GLU A 68 -10.97 2.51 7.66
CA GLU A 68 -10.32 2.72 8.96
C GLU A 68 -8.80 2.49 8.88
N GLY A 69 -8.35 1.43 8.20
CA GLY A 69 -6.95 1.11 7.97
C GLY A 69 -6.19 2.20 7.21
N LEU A 70 -6.76 2.66 6.10
CA LEU A 70 -6.19 3.75 5.29
C LEU A 70 -6.17 5.06 6.08
N ALA A 71 -7.17 5.33 6.91
CA ALA A 71 -7.22 6.53 7.74
C ALA A 71 -6.01 6.63 8.67
N PHE A 72 -5.79 5.62 9.52
CA PHE A 72 -4.71 5.72 10.51
C PHE A 72 -3.32 5.58 9.88
N THR A 73 -3.17 4.79 8.81
CA THR A 73 -1.86 4.62 8.15
C THR A 73 -1.47 5.85 7.32
N THR A 74 -2.42 6.51 6.67
CA THR A 74 -2.16 7.79 5.98
C THR A 74 -1.79 8.88 6.98
N GLN A 75 -2.47 8.94 8.12
CA GLN A 75 -2.12 9.86 9.20
C GLN A 75 -0.70 9.59 9.74
N LEU A 76 -0.37 8.32 10.01
CA LEU A 76 0.95 7.92 10.49
C LEU A 76 2.06 8.29 9.48
N ALA A 77 1.81 8.09 8.18
CA ALA A 77 2.75 8.49 7.13
C ALA A 77 2.98 10.00 7.12
N GLN A 78 1.91 10.80 7.26
CA GLN A 78 2.03 12.26 7.35
C GLN A 78 2.81 12.70 8.60
N GLU A 79 2.53 12.11 9.77
CA GLU A 79 3.23 12.43 11.03
C GLU A 79 4.73 12.11 10.95
N LYS A 80 5.09 11.04 10.25
CA LYS A 80 6.48 10.59 10.07
C LYS A 80 7.18 11.19 8.86
N ASN A 81 6.50 12.07 8.12
CA ASN A 81 6.98 12.63 6.85
C ASN A 81 7.43 11.54 5.86
N LYS A 82 6.59 10.51 5.70
CA LYS A 82 6.80 9.37 4.80
C LYS A 82 5.72 9.35 3.70
N LEU A 83 6.04 8.68 2.60
CA LEU A 83 5.04 8.36 1.59
C LEU A 83 4.06 7.30 2.11
N HIS A 84 2.89 7.20 1.49
CA HIS A 84 1.89 6.17 1.79
C HIS A 84 1.47 5.40 0.54
N ALA A 85 1.12 4.11 0.66
CA ALA A 85 0.49 3.33 -0.40
C ALA A 85 -0.44 2.22 0.13
N LEU A 86 -1.40 1.81 -0.71
CA LEU A 86 -2.06 0.49 -0.61
C LEU A 86 -1.31 -0.44 -1.56
N SER A 87 -0.26 -1.09 -1.05
CA SER A 87 0.74 -1.79 -1.86
C SER A 87 0.23 -3.08 -2.48
N GLU A 88 -0.73 -3.73 -1.85
CA GLU A 88 -1.49 -4.80 -2.48
C GLU A 88 -2.96 -4.75 -2.11
N CYS A 89 -3.83 -4.91 -3.11
CA CYS A 89 -5.25 -5.10 -2.85
C CYS A 89 -5.92 -6.00 -3.88
N GLY A 90 -7.10 -6.49 -3.49
CA GLY A 90 -7.99 -7.17 -4.42
C GLY A 90 -9.13 -7.92 -3.74
N PRO A 91 -10.22 -8.19 -4.47
CA PRO A 91 -10.53 -7.65 -5.80
C PRO A 91 -10.85 -6.14 -5.77
N LEU A 92 -10.66 -5.44 -6.90
CA LEU A 92 -11.14 -4.05 -7.02
C LEU A 92 -12.67 -3.99 -6.96
N SER A 93 -13.18 -2.88 -6.46
CA SER A 93 -14.61 -2.55 -6.49
C SER A 93 -14.80 -1.04 -6.61
N LEU A 94 -15.98 -0.60 -7.06
CA LEU A 94 -16.31 0.83 -7.11
C LEU A 94 -16.29 1.49 -5.72
N ASP A 95 -16.62 0.73 -4.67
CA ASP A 95 -16.59 1.25 -3.30
C ASP A 95 -15.16 1.40 -2.77
N LEU A 96 -14.27 0.43 -3.05
CA LEU A 96 -12.85 0.55 -2.74
C LEU A 96 -12.24 1.76 -3.47
N GLN A 97 -12.59 1.97 -4.74
CA GLN A 97 -12.17 3.17 -5.48
C GLN A 97 -12.63 4.45 -4.74
N LYS A 98 -13.92 4.57 -4.40
CA LYS A 98 -14.42 5.74 -3.65
C LYS A 98 -13.71 5.94 -2.30
N ILE A 99 -13.34 4.87 -1.61
CA ILE A 99 -12.58 4.93 -0.35
C ILE A 99 -11.17 5.48 -0.59
N LEU A 100 -10.45 4.95 -1.58
CA LEU A 100 -9.08 5.35 -1.89
C LEU A 100 -8.95 6.86 -2.15
N LYS A 101 -9.95 7.46 -2.81
CA LYS A 101 -10.01 8.90 -3.09
C LYS A 101 -10.01 9.81 -1.86
N LYS A 102 -10.29 9.28 -0.67
CA LYS A 102 -10.27 10.06 0.58
C LYS A 102 -8.86 10.30 1.11
N TYR A 103 -7.88 9.51 0.66
CA TYR A 103 -6.55 9.43 1.27
C TYR A 103 -5.45 9.82 0.30
N LYS A 104 -4.38 10.41 0.84
CA LYS A 104 -3.19 10.80 0.07
C LYS A 104 -2.26 9.60 -0.08
N THR A 105 -2.63 8.68 -0.98
CA THR A 105 -1.82 7.51 -1.31
C THR A 105 -1.02 7.78 -2.60
N SER A 106 0.22 7.33 -2.64
CA SER A 106 1.12 7.54 -3.79
C SER A 106 0.79 6.60 -4.93
N TYR A 107 0.40 5.36 -4.59
CA TYR A 107 -0.09 4.37 -5.53
C TYR A 107 -1.04 3.39 -4.86
N VAL A 108 -1.81 2.69 -5.69
CA VAL A 108 -2.54 1.46 -5.36
C VAL A 108 -2.12 0.39 -6.35
N LEU A 109 -1.88 -0.83 -5.88
CA LEU A 109 -1.46 -1.94 -6.74
C LEU A 109 -2.31 -3.18 -6.50
N THR A 110 -2.80 -3.77 -7.59
CA THR A 110 -3.50 -5.05 -7.58
C THR A 110 -2.57 -6.19 -7.94
N TRP A 111 -2.84 -7.39 -7.44
CA TRP A 111 -2.02 -8.56 -7.74
C TRP A 111 -2.02 -8.97 -9.21
N ARG A 112 -1.07 -9.85 -9.55
CA ARG A 112 -0.88 -10.39 -10.90
C ARG A 112 -2.16 -11.07 -11.44
N ASN A 113 -2.39 -10.92 -12.75
CA ASN A 113 -3.35 -11.75 -13.48
C ASN A 113 -2.69 -13.09 -13.88
N ALA A 114 -2.88 -14.14 -13.07
CA ALA A 114 -2.29 -15.44 -13.33
C ALA A 114 -3.02 -16.17 -14.49
N PRO A 115 -2.31 -16.76 -15.47
CA PRO A 115 -2.96 -17.41 -16.62
C PRO A 115 -3.96 -18.52 -16.28
N LYS A 116 -3.80 -19.18 -15.12
CA LYS A 116 -4.68 -20.27 -14.64
C LYS A 116 -5.73 -19.81 -13.62
N SER A 117 -5.72 -18.54 -13.22
CA SER A 117 -6.70 -18.02 -12.28
C SER A 117 -7.99 -17.64 -13.01
N PRO A 118 -9.16 -17.76 -12.36
CA PRO A 118 -10.38 -17.20 -12.90
C PRO A 118 -10.17 -15.70 -13.13
N SER A 119 -10.64 -15.20 -14.28
CA SER A 119 -10.63 -13.77 -14.57
C SER A 119 -11.35 -13.01 -13.46
N VAL A 120 -10.75 -11.92 -12.97
CA VAL A 120 -11.45 -11.02 -12.05
C VAL A 120 -12.68 -10.47 -12.77
N PRO A 121 -13.91 -10.76 -12.28
CA PRO A 121 -15.12 -10.30 -12.95
C PRO A 121 -15.12 -8.78 -13.10
N ASN A 122 -15.54 -8.28 -14.25
CA ASN A 122 -15.66 -6.85 -14.54
C ASN A 122 -14.36 -6.03 -14.43
N PHE A 123 -13.18 -6.65 -14.42
CA PHE A 123 -11.91 -5.94 -14.24
C PHE A 123 -11.70 -4.81 -15.26
N GLY A 124 -12.03 -5.04 -16.54
CA GLY A 124 -11.93 -4.00 -17.58
C GLY A 124 -12.85 -2.80 -17.33
N TYR A 125 -14.06 -3.03 -16.81
CA TYR A 125 -14.97 -1.95 -16.43
C TYR A 125 -14.43 -1.16 -15.23
N LEU A 126 -13.89 -1.85 -14.22
CA LEU A 126 -13.33 -1.23 -13.02
C LEU A 126 -12.08 -0.40 -13.33
N LEU A 127 -11.21 -0.87 -14.23
CA LEU A 127 -10.05 -0.11 -14.70
C LEU A 127 -10.47 1.12 -15.50
N ARG A 128 -11.49 0.99 -16.36
CA ARG A 128 -12.04 2.14 -17.08
C ARG A 128 -12.61 3.19 -16.13
N ALA A 129 -13.34 2.78 -15.11
CA ALA A 129 -13.85 3.69 -14.08
C ALA A 129 -12.73 4.43 -13.35
N MET A 130 -11.58 3.79 -13.09
CA MET A 130 -10.40 4.49 -12.56
C MET A 130 -9.79 5.45 -13.59
N SER A 131 -9.62 5.00 -14.83
CA SER A 131 -9.02 5.80 -15.91
C SER A 131 -9.83 7.05 -16.28
N ASP A 132 -11.15 7.03 -16.07
CA ASP A 132 -12.03 8.17 -16.33
C ASP A 132 -12.05 9.18 -15.16
N ASP A 133 -11.39 8.89 -14.03
CA ASP A 133 -11.38 9.72 -12.82
C ASP A 133 -9.98 10.35 -12.61
N PRO A 134 -9.85 11.69 -12.61
CA PRO A 134 -8.56 12.38 -12.65
C PRO A 134 -7.71 12.23 -11.37
N GLN A 135 -8.24 11.62 -10.30
CA GLN A 135 -7.44 11.29 -9.13
C GLN A 135 -6.60 10.01 -9.31
N TYR A 136 -6.94 9.16 -10.29
CA TYR A 136 -6.13 8.00 -10.62
C TYR A 136 -5.25 8.32 -11.81
N LEU A 137 -3.96 8.12 -11.61
CA LEU A 137 -2.95 8.35 -12.64
C LEU A 137 -2.53 7.02 -13.24
N PHE A 138 -2.47 6.98 -14.56
CA PHE A 138 -1.87 5.91 -15.34
C PHE A 138 -0.59 6.43 -16.00
N LEU A 139 0.09 5.57 -16.75
CA LEU A 139 1.40 5.88 -17.33
C LEU A 139 1.44 7.20 -18.13
N GLN A 140 0.34 7.57 -18.79
CA GLN A 140 0.29 8.78 -19.62
C GLN A 140 0.15 10.07 -18.79
N ASP A 141 -0.22 9.96 -17.52
CA ASP A 141 -0.51 11.08 -16.64
C ASP A 141 0.69 11.49 -15.77
N ILE A 142 1.74 10.66 -15.71
CA ILE A 142 2.94 10.88 -14.89
C ILE A 142 4.09 11.34 -15.82
N GLN A 143 4.58 12.56 -15.59
CA GLN A 143 5.69 13.18 -16.34
C GLN A 143 6.96 13.29 -15.50
#